data_AF-A0A2S9K0Q1-F1
#
_entry.id   AF-A0A2S9K0Q1-F1
#
_cell.length_a   1.000
_cell.length_b   1.000
_cell.length_c   1.000
_cell.angle_alpha   90.00
_cell.angle_beta   90.00
_cell.angle_gamma   90.00
#
_symmetry.space_group_name_H-M   'P 1'
#
loop_
_entity.id
_entity.type
_entity.pdbx_description
1 polymer ?
#
loop_
_entity_poly.entity_id
_entity_poly.type
_entity_poly.pdbx_seq_one_letter_code
_entity_poly.pdbx_strand_id
1 'polypeptide(L)'
;MIDEKSIQNWYLGMRDSTDYLGIEQMQAGMAYSIWARQAFTGIWLPERQGFLITRYKIHPKPYLFVELHWDTGEAYGTAKPLRPLEICPMPLPPISAYHDEEQNAALCAWLDALEQRHPPLPGWDSLTERRQITTLQL
;
A
#
# COMPACT_ATOMS: atom_id res chain seq x y z
N MET A 1 -3.15 3.71 -21.94
CA MET A 1 -2.80 4.41 -20.70
C MET A 1 -4.07 5.03 -20.19
N ILE A 2 -4.36 4.88 -18.90
CA ILE A 2 -5.49 5.58 -18.26
C ILE A 2 -5.23 7.10 -18.31
N ASP A 3 -6.28 7.91 -18.41
CA ASP A 3 -6.14 9.37 -18.39
C ASP A 3 -6.15 9.92 -16.95
N GLU A 4 -5.53 11.09 -16.77
CA GLU A 4 -5.41 11.76 -15.46
C GLU A 4 -6.77 12.06 -14.81
N LYS A 5 -7.80 12.38 -15.61
CA LYS A 5 -9.13 12.69 -15.10
C LYS A 5 -9.79 11.43 -14.52
N SER A 6 -9.59 10.28 -15.15
CA SER A 6 -10.04 8.99 -14.61
C SER A 6 -9.38 8.66 -13.27
N ILE A 7 -8.07 8.88 -13.14
CA ILE A 7 -7.34 8.69 -11.88
C ILE A 7 -7.88 9.64 -10.79
N GLN A 8 -8.04 10.93 -11.12
CA GLN A 8 -8.55 11.93 -10.19
C GLN A 8 -9.97 11.61 -9.71
N ASN A 9 -10.86 11.25 -10.64
CA ASN A 9 -12.23 10.86 -10.30
C ASN A 9 -12.26 9.65 -9.37
N TRP A 10 -11.41 8.66 -9.63
CA TRP A 10 -11.28 7.50 -8.76
C TRP A 10 -10.81 7.88 -7.35
N TYR A 11 -9.78 8.73 -7.24
CA TYR A 11 -9.32 9.22 -5.94
C TYR A 11 -10.41 9.96 -5.15
N LEU A 12 -11.15 10.84 -5.81
CA LEU A 12 -12.25 11.58 -5.19
C LEU A 12 -13.37 10.63 -4.75
N GLY A 13 -13.73 9.65 -5.58
CA GLY A 13 -14.71 8.62 -5.23
C GLY A 13 -14.27 7.80 -4.02
N MET A 14 -13.01 7.35 -3.99
CA MET A 14 -12.48 6.55 -2.89
C MET A 14 -12.38 7.31 -1.57
N ARG A 15 -12.11 8.62 -1.62
CA ARG A 15 -12.02 9.47 -0.41
C ARG A 15 -13.30 9.40 0.42
N ASP A 16 -14.44 9.49 -0.24
CA ASP A 16 -15.74 9.59 0.42
C ASP A 16 -16.46 8.22 0.46
N SER A 17 -15.92 7.20 -0.20
CA SER A 17 -16.46 5.83 -0.23
C SER A 17 -16.44 5.15 1.14
N THR A 18 -17.54 4.46 1.46
CA THR A 18 -17.64 3.50 2.57
C THR A 18 -17.60 2.04 2.09
N ASP A 19 -17.37 1.81 0.80
CA ASP A 19 -17.24 0.49 0.20
C ASP A 19 -15.78 0.02 0.34
N TYR A 20 -15.47 -0.49 1.52
CA TYR A 20 -14.17 -1.06 1.86
C TYR A 20 -14.37 -2.15 2.92
N LEU A 21 -13.39 -3.05 3.05
CA LEU A 21 -13.45 -4.13 4.02
C LEU A 21 -13.21 -3.60 5.44
N GLY A 22 -14.00 -4.04 6.41
CA GLY A 22 -13.81 -3.70 7.82
C GLY A 22 -12.65 -4.49 8.46
N ILE A 23 -12.17 -4.03 9.62
CA ILE A 23 -11.05 -4.65 10.36
C ILE A 23 -11.32 -6.14 10.62
N GLU A 24 -12.56 -6.49 10.94
CA GLU A 24 -12.99 -7.87 11.23
C GLU A 24 -12.89 -8.81 10.03
N GLN A 25 -12.75 -8.28 8.81
CA GLN A 25 -12.59 -9.05 7.58
C GLN A 25 -11.11 -9.25 7.20
N MET A 26 -10.20 -8.69 7.99
CA MET A 26 -8.76 -8.76 7.73
C MET A 26 -8.13 -10.05 8.26
N GLN A 27 -7.23 -10.65 7.48
CA GLN A 27 -6.50 -11.86 7.84
C GLN A 27 -5.01 -11.57 8.00
N ALA A 28 -4.42 -12.00 9.11
CA ALA A 28 -3.00 -11.80 9.39
C ALA A 28 -2.10 -12.33 8.25
N GLY A 29 -1.17 -11.50 7.77
CA GLY A 29 -0.24 -11.88 6.70
C GLY A 29 -0.86 -11.97 5.30
N MET A 30 -2.15 -11.69 5.14
CA MET A 30 -2.79 -11.55 3.84
C MET A 30 -2.48 -10.18 3.24
N ALA A 31 -2.15 -10.14 1.95
CA ALA A 31 -2.05 -8.90 1.22
C ALA A 31 -3.40 -8.50 0.61
N TYR A 32 -3.64 -7.20 0.60
CA TYR A 32 -4.86 -6.59 0.09
C TYR A 32 -4.50 -5.53 -0.95
N SER A 33 -5.38 -5.31 -1.91
CA SER A 33 -5.38 -4.02 -2.60
C SER A 33 -5.98 -2.99 -1.65
N ILE A 34 -5.32 -1.85 -1.52
CA ILE A 34 -5.70 -0.78 -0.61
C ILE A 34 -5.81 0.53 -1.39
N TRP A 35 -6.67 1.41 -0.92
CA TRP A 35 -6.59 2.83 -1.22
C TRP A 35 -5.85 3.51 -0.08
N ALA A 36 -4.61 3.93 -0.33
CA ALA A 36 -3.78 4.65 0.63
C ALA A 36 -2.95 5.72 -0.10
N ARG A 37 -2.29 6.59 0.67
CA ARG A 37 -1.50 7.69 0.09
C ARG A 37 -0.19 7.22 -0.55
N GLN A 38 0.43 6.19 0.02
CA GLN A 38 1.81 5.81 -0.31
C GLN A 38 1.92 4.54 -1.16
N ALA A 39 0.90 3.69 -1.21
CA ALA A 39 0.89 2.44 -1.96
C ALA A 39 -0.54 1.95 -2.21
N PHE A 40 -0.71 1.02 -3.16
CA PHE A 40 -2.00 0.41 -3.48
C PHE A 40 -2.09 -1.07 -3.14
N THR A 41 -1.03 -1.63 -2.57
CA THR A 41 -1.02 -2.96 -1.96
C THR A 41 -0.39 -2.91 -0.59
N GLY A 42 -0.81 -3.79 0.31
CA GLY A 42 -0.20 -3.91 1.63
C GLY A 42 -0.61 -5.17 2.38
N ILE A 43 0.26 -5.63 3.28
CA ILE A 43 0.06 -6.85 4.08
C ILE A 43 -0.57 -6.47 5.41
N TRP A 44 -1.68 -7.12 5.77
CA TRP A 44 -2.34 -6.86 7.04
C TRP A 44 -1.52 -7.33 8.25
N LEU A 45 -1.32 -6.41 9.19
CA LEU A 45 -0.67 -6.59 10.49
C LEU A 45 -1.70 -6.35 11.61
N PRO A 46 -2.32 -7.40 12.17
CA PRO A 46 -3.34 -7.25 13.22
C PRO A 46 -2.83 -6.45 14.43
N GLU A 47 -1.59 -6.68 14.84
CA GLU A 47 -0.94 -6.03 15.99
C GLU A 47 -0.69 -4.53 15.79
N ARG A 48 -0.78 -4.05 14.55
CA ARG A 48 -0.67 -2.63 14.19
C ARG A 48 -1.99 -2.04 13.72
N GLN A 49 -3.01 -2.88 13.54
CA GLN A 49 -4.24 -2.54 12.84
C GLN A 49 -3.96 -1.79 11.54
N GLY A 50 -2.99 -2.27 10.76
CA GLY A 50 -2.51 -1.55 9.58
C GLY A 50 -1.87 -2.46 8.53
N PHE A 51 -1.48 -1.84 7.43
CA PHE A 51 -0.95 -2.50 6.25
C PHE A 51 0.54 -2.17 6.10
N LEU A 52 1.38 -3.20 6.06
CA LEU A 52 2.79 -3.08 5.71
C LEU A 52 2.90 -2.87 4.19
N ILE A 53 3.48 -1.75 3.80
CA ILE A 53 3.57 -1.29 2.41
C ILE A 53 5.02 -0.95 2.01
N THR A 54 5.27 -0.84 0.71
CA THR A 54 6.47 -0.18 0.19
C THR A 54 6.29 1.33 0.17
N ARG A 55 7.25 2.05 0.75
CA ARG A 55 7.28 3.50 0.70
C ARG A 55 8.54 4.02 0.04
N TYR A 56 8.34 4.94 -0.89
CA TYR A 56 9.39 5.67 -1.57
C TYR A 56 9.61 7.03 -0.89
N LYS A 57 10.87 7.42 -0.72
CA LYS A 57 11.30 8.77 -0.34
C LYS A 57 12.33 9.25 -1.38
N ILE A 58 12.89 10.45 -1.21
CA ILE A 58 13.92 11.02 -2.10
C ILE A 58 15.12 10.05 -2.31
N HIS A 59 15.32 9.09 -1.40
CA HIS A 59 16.33 8.03 -1.51
C HIS A 59 15.93 6.94 -2.52
N PRO A 60 16.87 6.38 -3.33
CA PRO A 60 16.55 5.46 -4.42
C PRO A 60 15.97 4.11 -3.99
N LYS A 61 16.07 3.75 -2.72
CA LYS A 61 15.63 2.45 -2.20
C LYS A 61 14.34 2.60 -1.39
N PRO A 62 13.31 1.79 -1.65
CA PRO A 62 12.11 1.77 -0.82
C PRO A 62 12.40 1.12 0.53
N TYR A 63 11.60 1.47 1.52
CA TYR A 63 11.60 0.82 2.83
C TYR A 63 10.17 0.46 3.24
N LEU A 64 10.02 -0.34 4.29
CA LEU A 64 8.70 -0.76 4.76
C LEU A 64 8.06 0.31 5.65
N PHE A 65 6.76 0.52 5.47
CA PHE A 65 5.99 1.48 6.26
C PHE A 65 4.61 0.91 6.59
N VAL A 66 3.98 1.39 7.66
CA VAL A 66 2.61 0.96 8.03
C VAL A 66 1.63 2.09 7.76
N GLU A 67 0.65 1.81 6.91
CA GLU A 67 -0.56 2.64 6.77
C GLU A 67 -1.67 2.05 7.66
N LEU A 68 -2.29 2.84 8.52
CA LEU A 68 -3.30 2.35 9.46
C LEU A 68 -4.62 2.05 8.74
N HIS A 69 -5.37 1.05 9.21
CA HIS A 69 -6.72 0.78 8.73
C HIS A 69 -7.62 1.99 8.95
N TRP A 70 -8.48 2.31 8.00
CA TRP A 70 -9.40 3.44 8.09
C TRP A 70 -10.19 3.49 9.42
N ASP A 71 -10.63 2.33 9.89
CA ASP A 71 -11.42 2.17 11.11
C ASP A 71 -10.61 2.12 12.44
N THR A 72 -9.35 2.56 12.51
CA THR A 72 -8.58 2.58 13.79
C THR A 72 -9.03 3.63 14.82
N GLY A 73 -10.11 4.36 14.56
CA GLY A 73 -10.62 5.45 15.43
C GLY A 73 -10.17 6.84 14.98
N GLU A 74 -10.64 7.89 15.67
CA GLU A 74 -10.28 9.28 15.35
C GLU A 74 -8.82 9.62 15.71
N ALA A 75 -8.03 10.28 14.86
CA ALA A 75 -8.29 10.63 13.46
C ALA A 75 -8.21 9.37 12.57
N TYR A 76 -9.21 9.16 11.69
CA TYR A 76 -9.31 7.98 10.81
C TYR A 76 -7.96 7.53 10.25
N GLY A 77 -7.77 6.22 10.12
CA GLY A 77 -6.53 5.67 9.58
C GLY A 77 -6.30 6.06 8.11
N THR A 78 -5.19 5.59 7.56
CA THR A 78 -4.63 6.09 6.30
C THR A 78 -4.83 5.16 5.10
N ALA A 79 -5.47 4.00 5.29
CA ALA A 79 -5.72 3.01 4.26
C ALA A 79 -7.12 2.40 4.33
N LYS A 80 -7.81 2.34 3.18
CA LYS A 80 -9.05 1.59 3.00
C LYS A 80 -8.77 0.30 2.21
N PRO A 81 -8.91 -0.90 2.81
CA PRO A 81 -8.75 -2.15 2.06
C PRO A 81 -9.94 -2.42 1.14
N LEU A 82 -9.67 -2.85 -0.08
CA LEU A 82 -10.70 -3.01 -1.12
C LEU A 82 -11.04 -4.47 -1.39
N ARG A 83 -10.01 -5.32 -1.52
CA ARG A 83 -10.17 -6.77 -1.74
C ARG A 83 -8.90 -7.52 -1.33
N PRO A 84 -9.03 -8.78 -0.86
CA PRO A 84 -7.88 -9.65 -0.65
C PRO A 84 -7.19 -9.98 -1.97
N LEU A 85 -5.88 -10.23 -1.91
CA LEU A 85 -5.05 -10.63 -3.05
C LEU A 85 -4.50 -12.03 -2.83
N GLU A 86 -3.45 -12.14 -2.02
CA GLU A 86 -2.74 -13.39 -1.75
C GLU A 86 -2.01 -13.32 -0.39
N ILE A 87 -1.72 -14.50 0.18
CA ILE A 87 -0.96 -14.59 1.43
C ILE A 87 0.51 -14.26 1.15
N CYS A 88 1.13 -13.46 2.02
CA CYS A 88 2.56 -13.17 1.94
C CYS A 88 3.38 -14.48 2.02
N PRO A 89 4.22 -14.79 1.02
CA PRO A 89 4.99 -16.04 0.99
C PRO A 89 6.25 -16.01 1.85
N MET A 90 6.52 -14.87 2.52
CA MET A 90 7.75 -14.62 3.26
C MET A 90 7.46 -14.31 4.73
N PRO A 91 8.41 -14.61 5.64
CA PRO A 91 8.36 -14.11 7.01
C PRO A 91 8.34 -12.58 7.03
N LEU A 92 7.51 -12.01 7.89
CA LEU A 92 7.46 -10.57 8.08
C LEU A 92 8.57 -10.13 9.05
N PRO A 93 9.33 -9.07 8.72
CA PRO A 93 10.39 -8.58 9.59
C PRO A 93 9.81 -7.98 10.87
N PRO A 94 10.58 -7.94 11.97
CA PRO A 94 10.18 -7.18 13.15
C PRO A 94 10.15 -5.68 12.83
N ILE A 95 9.33 -4.93 13.57
CA ILE A 95 9.15 -3.48 13.40
C ILE A 95 10.48 -2.72 13.43
N SER A 96 11.41 -3.13 14.30
CA SER A 96 12.74 -2.51 14.43
C SER A 96 13.57 -2.58 13.14
N ALA A 97 13.24 -3.49 12.22
CA ALA A 97 13.95 -3.69 10.97
C ALA A 97 13.27 -3.04 9.76
N TYR A 98 12.11 -2.37 9.88
CA TYR A 98 11.37 -1.85 8.71
C TYR A 98 12.15 -0.84 7.85
N HIS A 99 13.11 -0.14 8.45
CA HIS A 99 13.98 0.82 7.77
C HIS A 99 15.28 0.20 7.22
N ASP A 100 15.53 -1.09 7.45
CA ASP A 100 16.65 -1.81 6.86
C ASP A 100 16.32 -2.14 5.39
N GLU A 101 16.78 -1.28 4.49
CA GLU A 101 16.50 -1.38 3.06
C GLU A 101 17.09 -2.65 2.44
N GLU A 102 18.23 -3.15 2.95
CA GLU A 102 18.89 -4.33 2.40
C GLU A 102 18.19 -5.61 2.85
N GLN A 103 17.89 -5.72 4.15
CA GLN A 103 17.17 -6.85 4.70
C GLN A 103 15.76 -6.98 4.09
N ASN A 104 15.09 -5.86 3.83
CA ASN A 104 13.71 -5.86 3.34
C ASN A 104 13.56 -5.82 1.82
N ALA A 105 14.66 -5.78 1.07
CA ALA A 105 14.64 -5.61 -0.39
C ALA A 105 13.73 -6.64 -1.08
N ALA A 106 13.77 -7.91 -0.64
CA ALA A 106 12.93 -8.96 -1.20
C ALA A 106 11.44 -8.74 -0.95
N LEU A 107 11.06 -8.28 0.24
CA LEU A 107 9.66 -8.02 0.59
C LEU A 107 9.13 -6.79 -0.16
N CYS A 108 9.97 -5.75 -0.28
CA CYS A 108 9.65 -4.58 -1.08
C CYS A 108 9.43 -4.96 -2.55
N ALA A 109 10.33 -5.75 -3.13
CA ALA A 109 10.20 -6.22 -4.51
C ALA A 109 8.93 -7.06 -4.72
N TRP A 110 8.56 -7.90 -3.75
CA TRP A 110 7.33 -8.67 -3.81
C TRP A 110 6.07 -7.80 -3.77
N LEU A 111 6.00 -6.82 -2.86
CA LEU A 111 4.89 -5.86 -2.76
C LEU A 111 4.74 -5.03 -4.04
N ASP A 112 5.85 -4.58 -4.62
CA ASP A 112 5.87 -3.86 -5.90
C ASP A 112 5.35 -4.73 -7.05
N ALA A 113 5.83 -5.98 -7.14
CA ALA A 113 5.35 -6.93 -8.15
C ALA A 113 3.87 -7.28 -7.97
N LEU A 114 3.37 -7.27 -6.72
CA LEU A 114 1.97 -7.46 -6.42
C LEU A 114 1.11 -6.29 -6.91
N GLU A 115 1.56 -5.04 -6.69
CA GLU A 115 0.87 -3.85 -7.21
C GLU A 115 0.87 -3.83 -8.74
N GLN A 116 1.97 -4.22 -9.37
CA GLN A 116 2.05 -4.29 -10.84
C GLN A 116 1.08 -5.32 -11.44
N ARG A 117 0.86 -6.47 -10.77
CA ARG A 117 -0.14 -7.48 -11.16
C ARG A 117 -1.57 -7.05 -10.84
N HIS A 118 -1.75 -6.19 -9.86
CA HIS A 118 -3.04 -5.72 -9.36
C HIS A 118 -3.08 -4.20 -9.28
N PRO A 119 -2.98 -3.50 -10.42
CA PRO A 119 -2.98 -2.05 -10.40
C PRO A 119 -4.31 -1.54 -9.86
N PRO A 120 -4.32 -0.40 -9.16
CA PRO A 120 -5.55 0.21 -8.62
C PRO A 120 -6.61 0.47 -9.70
N LEU A 121 -6.17 0.80 -10.92
CA LEU A 121 -7.02 0.94 -12.10
C LEU A 121 -6.40 0.21 -13.30
N PRO A 122 -7.21 -0.41 -14.18
CA PRO A 122 -6.70 -1.04 -15.39
C PRO A 122 -5.89 -0.06 -16.26
N GLY A 123 -4.65 -0.44 -16.59
CA GLY A 123 -3.77 0.36 -17.44
C GLY A 123 -3.11 1.57 -16.75
N TRP A 124 -3.18 1.66 -15.41
CA TRP A 124 -2.42 2.61 -14.61
C TRP A 124 -1.14 1.95 -14.06
N ASP A 125 0.02 2.57 -14.32
CA ASP A 125 1.30 2.19 -13.72
C ASP A 125 1.60 3.08 -12.50
N SER A 126 0.82 2.89 -11.45
CA SER A 126 0.97 3.64 -10.20
C SER A 126 2.34 3.47 -9.55
N LEU A 127 2.98 2.32 -9.72
CA LEU A 127 4.28 2.01 -9.13
C LEU A 127 5.38 2.91 -9.73
N THR A 128 5.42 3.02 -11.06
CA THR A 128 6.39 3.89 -11.73
C THR A 128 6.17 5.35 -11.37
N GLU A 129 4.93 5.82 -11.31
CA GLU A 129 4.62 7.20 -10.90
C GLU A 129 5.09 7.48 -9.46
N ARG A 130 4.82 6.57 -8.51
CA ARG A 130 5.28 6.70 -7.12
C ARG A 130 6.80 6.76 -7.01
N ARG A 131 7.53 6.00 -7.84
CA ARG A 131 9.00 6.03 -7.92
C ARG A 131 9.53 7.38 -8.45
N GLN A 132 8.81 8.02 -9.38
CA GLN A 132 9.21 9.27 -10.03
C GLN A 132 8.88 10.52 -9.22
N ILE A 133 7.77 10.53 -8.46
CA ILE A 133 7.39 11.68 -7.60
C ILE A 133 8.50 12.00 -6.59
N THR A 134 9.27 11.00 -6.17
CA THR A 134 10.43 11.14 -5.29
C THR A 134 11.67 11.76 -5.95
N THR A 135 11.70 11.92 -7.27
CA THR A 135 12.80 12.55 -8.03
C THR A 135 12.55 14.04 -8.31
N LEU A 136 11.33 14.55 -8.09
CA LEU A 136 10.89 15.89 -8.54
C LEU A 136 10.74 16.94 -7.42
N GLN A 137 11.30 16.72 -6.24
CA GLN A 137 11.32 17.71 -5.14
C GLN A 137 12.71 18.34 -4.93
N LEU A 138 13.40 18.71 -6.03
CA LEU A 138 14.59 19.57 -6.02
C LEU A 138 14.21 21.03 -6.28
#